data_AF-A0A3M6UMU4-F1
#
_entry.id   AF-A0A3M6UMU4-F1
#
_cell.length_a   1.000
_cell.length_b   1.000
_cell.length_c   1.000
_cell.angle_alpha   90.00
_cell.angle_beta   90.00
_cell.angle_gamma   90.00
#
_symmetry.space_group_name_H-M   'P 1'
#
loop_
_entity.id
_entity.type
_entity.pdbx_description
1 polymer ?
#
loop_
_entity_poly.entity_id
_entity_poly.type
_entity_poly.pdbx_seq_one_letter_code
_entity_poly.pdbx_strand_id
1 'polypeptide(L)'
;YRRCDELFKAGHEESGVNLIRLNQSEFLRVYCDQQSSKGAGWTMVFKVVSGVVSDIYRLWSSANSFNEYKTEALNVNASLKGHYKNRLVNNWNAVNPKEVRVSLYKDGSEILSMVFDASNSDSENWFSKDRITYVPWTDLRTEKTNVFDVNVCCGRAFSIFRNYGGCSKDAGWLVITGMDCDWENRFPKTTVMYSKLRTHVDLNDFVDVGIADVFAVFIR
;
A
#
# COMPACT_ATOMS: atom_id res chain seq x y z
N TYR A 1 -7.43 17.06 -16.54
CA TYR A 1 -6.28 16.17 -16.28
C TYR A 1 -6.80 14.79 -15.90
N ARG A 2 -6.25 13.73 -16.49
CA ARG A 2 -6.68 12.35 -16.25
C ARG A 2 -6.01 11.73 -15.03
N ARG A 3 -4.86 12.27 -14.60
CA ARG A 3 -4.03 11.75 -13.51
C ARG A 3 -3.34 12.88 -12.75
N CYS A 4 -2.84 12.58 -11.54
CA CYS A 4 -2.14 13.56 -10.71
C CYS A 4 -0.83 14.06 -11.32
N ASP A 5 -0.14 13.29 -12.16
CA ASP A 5 1.08 13.73 -12.86
C ASP A 5 0.79 14.81 -13.91
N GLU A 6 -0.35 14.73 -14.59
CA GLU A 6 -0.81 15.77 -15.50
C GLU A 6 -1.22 17.05 -14.75
N LEU A 7 -1.84 16.92 -13.57
CA LEU A 7 -2.13 18.04 -12.68
C LEU A 7 -0.84 18.74 -12.24
N PHE A 8 0.17 17.97 -11.84
CA PHE A 8 1.47 18.50 -11.43
C PHE A 8 2.13 19.31 -12.55
N LYS A 9 2.20 18.73 -13.76
CA LYS A 9 2.76 19.40 -14.95
C LYS A 9 2.01 20.69 -15.33
N ALA A 10 0.78 20.86 -14.85
CA ALA A 10 -0.02 22.05 -15.04
C ALA A 10 0.08 23.08 -13.89
N GLY A 11 0.97 22.86 -12.92
CA GLY A 11 1.23 23.77 -11.80
C GLY A 11 0.44 23.47 -10.52
N HIS A 12 -0.29 22.35 -10.45
CA HIS A 12 -0.92 21.90 -9.20
C HIS A 12 0.08 21.09 -8.37
N GLU A 13 0.99 21.79 -7.70
CA GLU A 13 2.17 21.23 -7.04
C GLU A 13 1.97 20.86 -5.57
N GLU A 14 0.84 21.24 -4.97
CA GLU A 14 0.52 20.92 -3.58
C GLU A 14 -0.18 19.56 -3.44
N SER A 15 0.22 18.80 -2.42
CA SER A 15 -0.46 17.55 -2.08
C SER A 15 -1.86 17.82 -1.55
N GLY A 16 -2.83 17.03 -1.98
CA GLY A 16 -4.21 17.21 -1.54
C GLY A 16 -5.25 16.59 -2.44
N VAL A 17 -6.51 16.82 -2.07
CA VAL A 17 -7.66 16.31 -2.81
C VAL A 17 -7.83 17.10 -4.10
N ASN A 18 -7.83 16.40 -5.22
CA ASN A 18 -8.00 16.97 -6.55
C ASN A 18 -9.04 16.18 -7.35
N LEU A 19 -9.54 16.80 -8.42
CA LEU A 19 -10.44 16.15 -9.38
C LEU A 19 -9.65 15.70 -10.61
N ILE A 20 -9.74 14.41 -10.93
CA ILE A 20 -9.26 13.87 -12.19
C ILE A 20 -10.45 13.51 -13.09
N ARG A 21 -10.24 13.60 -14.40
CA ARG A 21 -11.25 13.31 -15.42
C ARG A 21 -11.07 11.88 -15.93
N LEU A 22 -12.08 11.03 -15.74
CA LEU A 22 -12.06 9.65 -16.21
C LEU A 22 -12.49 9.56 -17.69
N ASN A 23 -13.55 10.29 -18.05
CA ASN A 23 -14.04 10.40 -19.42
C ASN A 23 -14.69 11.78 -19.66
N GLN A 24 -15.50 11.93 -20.71
CA GLN A 24 -16.02 13.25 -21.06
C GLN A 24 -16.91 13.88 -19.98
N SER A 25 -17.66 13.06 -19.24
CA SER A 25 -18.69 13.50 -18.28
C SER A 25 -18.41 13.05 -16.85
N GLU A 26 -17.39 12.22 -16.63
CA GLU A 26 -17.10 11.59 -15.35
C GLU A 26 -15.80 12.09 -14.73
N PHE A 27 -15.89 12.47 -13.46
CA PHE A 27 -14.78 12.95 -12.65
C PHE A 27 -14.67 12.13 -11.36
N LEU A 28 -13.45 11.97 -10.88
CA LEU A 28 -13.14 11.28 -9.64
C LEU A 28 -12.34 12.20 -8.73
N ARG A 29 -12.77 12.32 -7.46
CA ARG A 29 -11.94 12.93 -6.42
C ARG A 29 -10.89 11.93 -5.98
N VAL A 30 -9.64 12.35 -5.99
CA VAL A 30 -8.48 11.55 -5.57
C VAL A 30 -7.57 12.39 -4.70
N TYR A 31 -6.80 11.75 -3.84
CA TYR A 31 -5.68 12.41 -3.19
C TYR A 31 -4.47 12.33 -4.11
N CYS A 32 -3.93 13.48 -4.48
CA CYS A 32 -2.67 13.61 -5.19
C CYS A 32 -1.55 13.86 -4.19
N ASP A 33 -0.52 13.02 -4.18
CA ASP A 33 0.74 13.31 -3.50
C ASP A 33 1.72 13.90 -4.53
N GLN A 34 1.94 15.20 -4.40
CA GLN A 34 2.77 16.00 -5.30
C GLN A 34 4.15 16.30 -4.72
N GLN A 35 4.35 16.03 -3.43
CA GLN A 35 5.54 16.46 -2.68
C GLN A 35 6.33 15.27 -2.11
N SER A 36 6.03 14.06 -2.56
CA SER A 36 6.77 12.85 -2.22
C SER A 36 8.25 12.93 -2.56
N SER A 37 9.08 12.35 -1.68
CA SER A 37 10.51 12.13 -1.95
C SER A 37 10.78 11.17 -3.13
N LYS A 38 9.75 10.50 -3.66
CA LYS A 38 9.80 9.60 -4.84
C LYS A 38 9.27 10.27 -6.12
N GLY A 39 9.31 11.60 -6.15
CA GLY A 39 8.80 12.42 -7.25
C GLY A 39 7.30 12.71 -7.12
N ALA A 40 6.80 13.65 -7.91
CA ALA A 40 5.42 14.14 -7.84
C ALA A 40 4.42 13.31 -8.68
N GLY A 41 3.13 13.63 -8.60
CA GLY A 41 2.11 13.10 -9.50
C GLY A 41 1.47 11.79 -9.08
N TRP A 42 1.59 11.40 -7.82
CA TRP A 42 1.06 10.13 -7.31
C TRP A 42 -0.44 10.22 -7.03
N THR A 43 -1.22 9.30 -7.59
CA THR A 43 -2.67 9.19 -7.36
C THR A 43 -2.96 8.09 -6.33
N MET A 44 -3.52 8.40 -5.17
CA MET A 44 -3.89 7.36 -4.18
C MET A 44 -5.09 6.54 -4.68
N VAL A 45 -4.92 5.21 -4.72
CA VAL A 45 -5.96 4.27 -5.18
C VAL A 45 -6.46 3.31 -4.09
N PHE A 46 -5.67 3.13 -3.04
CA PHE A 46 -6.00 2.24 -1.93
C PHE A 46 -5.39 2.73 -0.61
N LYS A 47 -6.10 2.54 0.48
CA LYS A 47 -5.64 2.85 1.85
C LYS A 47 -6.19 1.84 2.84
N VAL A 48 -5.30 1.19 3.58
CA VAL A 48 -5.61 0.37 4.76
C VAL A 48 -5.32 1.20 6.00
N VAL A 49 -6.19 1.08 7.01
CA VAL A 49 -6.07 1.78 8.30
C VAL A 49 -5.91 0.69 9.35
N SER A 50 -4.79 0.69 10.06
CA SER A 50 -4.49 -0.34 11.06
C SER A 50 -5.57 -0.38 12.16
N GLY A 51 -5.95 -1.58 12.55
CA GLY A 51 -6.97 -1.85 13.56
C GLY A 51 -8.41 -1.71 13.10
N VAL A 52 -8.65 -1.33 11.85
CA VAL A 52 -9.99 -1.43 11.24
C VAL A 52 -10.13 -2.83 10.66
N VAL A 53 -10.92 -3.67 11.32
CA VAL A 53 -11.14 -5.07 10.97
C VAL A 53 -11.71 -5.21 9.55
N SER A 54 -10.97 -5.86 8.65
CA SER A 54 -11.46 -6.24 7.32
C SER A 54 -10.63 -7.38 6.72
N ASP A 55 -11.21 -8.10 5.76
CA ASP A 55 -10.46 -8.92 4.82
C ASP A 55 -9.88 -7.97 3.75
N ILE A 56 -8.58 -7.70 3.85
CA ILE A 56 -7.90 -6.71 3.00
C ILE A 56 -7.71 -7.22 1.58
N TYR A 57 -7.42 -8.50 1.41
CA TYR A 57 -7.30 -9.07 0.07
C TYR A 57 -8.64 -9.05 -0.65
N ARG A 58 -9.74 -9.43 0.03
CA ARG A 58 -11.08 -9.33 -0.56
C ARG A 58 -11.44 -7.88 -0.89
N LEU A 59 -11.08 -6.91 -0.05
CA LEU A 59 -11.31 -5.50 -0.34
C LEU A 59 -10.54 -5.08 -1.60
N TRP A 60 -9.26 -5.44 -1.69
CA TRP A 60 -8.39 -5.18 -2.85
C TRP A 60 -8.87 -5.83 -4.15
N SER A 61 -9.28 -7.09 -4.13
CA SER A 61 -9.68 -7.85 -5.32
C SER A 61 -11.14 -7.67 -5.73
N SER A 62 -12.00 -7.12 -4.85
CA SER A 62 -13.43 -6.96 -5.17
C SER A 62 -13.70 -6.02 -6.34
N ALA A 63 -14.79 -6.23 -7.08
CA ALA A 63 -15.20 -5.32 -8.15
C ALA A 63 -15.76 -3.96 -7.65
N ASN A 64 -15.89 -3.78 -6.34
CA ASN A 64 -16.48 -2.59 -5.73
C ASN A 64 -15.40 -1.59 -5.29
N SER A 65 -15.76 -0.30 -5.31
CA SER A 65 -15.00 0.74 -4.61
C SER A 65 -15.43 0.81 -3.14
N PHE A 66 -14.61 1.42 -2.30
CA PHE A 66 -14.88 1.55 -0.86
C PHE A 66 -14.49 2.95 -0.37
N ASN A 67 -15.45 3.67 0.22
CA ASN A 67 -15.30 5.08 0.64
C ASN A 67 -14.81 6.03 -0.49
N GLU A 68 -15.03 5.69 -1.76
CA GLU A 68 -14.54 6.46 -2.92
C GLU A 68 -15.03 7.92 -2.95
N TYR A 69 -16.25 8.17 -2.46
CA TYR A 69 -16.85 9.49 -2.42
C TYR A 69 -16.71 10.21 -1.07
N LYS A 70 -16.04 9.59 -0.07
CA LYS A 70 -15.82 10.21 1.24
C LYS A 70 -14.52 11.01 1.22
N THR A 71 -14.62 12.32 1.31
CA THR A 71 -13.43 13.20 1.24
C THR A 71 -12.52 13.00 2.45
N GLU A 72 -13.08 12.60 3.59
CA GLU A 72 -12.38 12.25 4.83
C GLU A 72 -11.48 11.00 4.68
N ALA A 73 -11.72 10.19 3.65
CA ALA A 73 -10.87 9.05 3.30
C ALA A 73 -9.66 9.46 2.45
N LEU A 74 -9.70 10.63 1.80
CA LEU A 74 -8.70 11.12 0.84
C LEU A 74 -7.59 11.93 1.55
N ASN A 75 -6.85 11.25 2.42
CA ASN A 75 -5.66 11.76 3.10
C ASN A 75 -4.77 10.58 3.52
N VAL A 76 -3.59 10.87 4.06
CA VAL A 76 -2.60 9.85 4.48
C VAL A 76 -2.67 9.50 5.98
N ASN A 77 -3.67 9.99 6.71
CA ASN A 77 -3.83 9.71 8.13
C ASN A 77 -4.92 8.66 8.42
N ALA A 78 -5.01 8.26 9.70
CA ALA A 78 -5.94 7.27 10.22
C ALA A 78 -7.12 7.90 11.00
N SER A 79 -7.46 9.18 10.74
CA SER A 79 -8.54 9.89 11.41
C SER A 79 -9.90 9.27 11.09
N LEU A 80 -10.14 8.93 9.81
CA LEU A 80 -11.27 8.08 9.44
C LEU A 80 -10.92 6.62 9.76
N LYS A 81 -11.72 5.99 10.63
CA LYS A 81 -11.62 4.54 10.91
C LYS A 81 -12.27 3.71 9.81
N GLY A 82 -11.76 3.86 8.59
CA GLY A 82 -12.25 3.21 7.39
C GLY A 82 -11.21 3.16 6.29
N HIS A 83 -11.14 2.03 5.60
CA HIS A 83 -10.29 1.85 4.43
C HIS A 83 -10.75 2.73 3.26
N TYR A 84 -9.94 2.76 2.20
CA TYR A 84 -10.29 3.39 0.95
C TYR A 84 -9.84 2.53 -0.22
N LYS A 85 -10.69 2.48 -1.24
CA LYS A 85 -10.38 1.90 -2.54
C LYS A 85 -11.18 2.64 -3.59
N ASN A 86 -10.56 3.09 -4.68
CA ASN A 86 -11.28 3.64 -5.82
C ASN A 86 -11.31 2.68 -7.02
N ARG A 87 -12.14 3.01 -8.00
CA ARG A 87 -12.34 2.22 -9.21
C ARG A 87 -11.13 2.13 -10.13
N LEU A 88 -10.06 2.90 -9.90
CA LEU A 88 -8.85 2.81 -10.73
C LEU A 88 -8.16 1.45 -10.53
N VAL A 89 -8.25 0.87 -9.33
CA VAL A 89 -7.77 -0.50 -9.07
C VAL A 89 -8.52 -1.50 -9.94
N ASN A 90 -9.84 -1.39 -10.02
CA ASN A 90 -10.71 -2.31 -10.77
C ASN A 90 -10.51 -2.17 -12.30
N ASN A 91 -10.03 -1.00 -12.75
CA ASN A 91 -9.80 -0.68 -14.15
C ASN A 91 -8.30 -0.65 -14.50
N TRP A 92 -7.48 -1.43 -13.79
CA TRP A 92 -6.01 -1.40 -13.89
C TRP A 92 -5.48 -1.36 -15.33
N ASN A 93 -6.01 -2.23 -16.20
CA ASN A 93 -5.61 -2.31 -17.61
C ASN A 93 -5.91 -1.04 -18.40
N ALA A 94 -7.04 -0.38 -18.13
CA ALA A 94 -7.40 0.89 -18.78
C ALA A 94 -6.57 2.06 -18.24
N VAL A 95 -6.22 2.00 -16.95
CA VAL A 95 -5.37 3.01 -16.30
C VAL A 95 -3.91 2.88 -16.74
N ASN A 96 -3.43 1.65 -16.97
CA ASN A 96 -2.08 1.31 -17.42
C ASN A 96 -0.97 2.06 -16.65
N PRO A 97 -0.92 1.90 -15.31
CA PRO A 97 0.07 2.59 -14.48
C PRO A 97 1.49 2.21 -14.90
N LYS A 98 2.42 3.16 -14.82
CA LYS A 98 3.84 2.94 -15.07
C LYS A 98 4.59 2.64 -13.78
N GLU A 99 4.17 3.28 -12.70
CA GLU A 99 4.77 3.06 -11.39
C GLU A 99 3.68 2.88 -10.34
N VAL A 100 3.98 2.04 -9.36
CA VAL A 100 3.18 1.90 -8.14
C VAL A 100 4.08 2.21 -6.95
N ARG A 101 3.59 3.03 -6.02
CA ARG A 101 4.23 3.28 -4.74
C ARG A 101 3.38 2.74 -3.61
N VAL A 102 4.01 1.95 -2.75
CA VAL A 102 3.47 1.60 -1.43
C VAL A 102 4.11 2.53 -0.42
N SER A 103 3.30 3.21 0.39
CA SER A 103 3.77 4.08 1.47
C SER A 103 3.13 3.68 2.80
N LEU A 104 3.94 3.66 3.86
CA LEU A 104 3.50 3.48 5.23
C LEU A 104 3.55 4.82 5.95
N TYR A 105 2.50 5.13 6.71
CA TYR A 105 2.43 6.37 7.48
C TYR A 105 2.22 6.09 8.97
N LYS A 106 2.81 6.95 9.78
CA LYS A 106 2.60 7.03 11.22
C LYS A 106 2.45 8.48 11.64
N ASP A 107 1.43 8.79 12.41
CA ASP A 107 1.12 10.16 12.84
C ASP A 107 1.06 11.16 11.67
N GLY A 108 0.56 10.71 10.52
CA GLY A 108 0.44 11.49 9.29
C GLY A 108 1.73 11.69 8.50
N SER A 109 2.87 11.18 8.97
CA SER A 109 4.17 11.27 8.30
C SER A 109 4.53 9.97 7.58
N GLU A 110 5.07 10.05 6.35
CA GLU A 110 5.58 8.87 5.64
C GLU A 110 6.82 8.35 6.35
N ILE A 111 6.76 7.12 6.85
CA ILE A 111 7.88 6.48 7.56
C ILE A 111 8.66 5.51 6.66
N LEU A 112 8.03 5.03 5.60
CA LEU A 112 8.60 4.04 4.69
C LEU A 112 7.87 4.09 3.35
N SER A 113 8.61 3.93 2.25
CA SER A 113 8.01 3.73 0.94
C SER A 113 8.79 2.74 0.07
N MET A 114 8.09 2.09 -0.85
CA MET A 114 8.62 1.23 -1.90
C MET A 114 8.04 1.66 -3.22
N VAL A 115 8.80 1.53 -4.31
CA VAL A 115 8.35 1.84 -5.66
C VAL A 115 8.59 0.62 -6.55
N PHE A 116 7.61 0.36 -7.42
CA PHE A 116 7.56 -0.76 -8.33
C PHE A 116 7.34 -0.28 -9.76
N ASP A 117 7.95 -0.97 -10.73
CA ASP A 117 7.61 -0.87 -12.15
C ASP A 117 6.31 -1.63 -12.40
N ALA A 118 5.26 -0.87 -12.70
CA ALA A 118 3.92 -1.37 -12.96
C ALA A 118 3.64 -1.54 -14.46
N SER A 119 4.62 -1.30 -15.33
CA SER A 119 4.47 -1.50 -16.76
C SER A 119 4.08 -2.95 -17.07
N ASN A 120 3.04 -3.12 -17.88
CA ASN A 120 2.51 -4.43 -18.26
C ASN A 120 2.21 -5.34 -17.05
N SER A 121 1.68 -4.75 -15.97
CA SER A 121 1.19 -5.46 -14.79
C SER A 121 -0.33 -5.49 -14.75
N ASP A 122 -0.87 -6.34 -13.87
CA ASP A 122 -2.27 -6.28 -13.42
C ASP A 122 -2.33 -5.91 -11.93
N SER A 123 -3.52 -5.83 -11.35
CA SER A 123 -3.72 -5.48 -9.93
C SER A 123 -3.16 -6.50 -8.94
N GLU A 124 -2.78 -7.70 -9.37
CA GLU A 124 -2.30 -8.78 -8.51
C GLU A 124 -0.77 -8.96 -8.62
N ASN A 125 -0.19 -8.78 -9.80
CA ASN A 125 1.20 -9.14 -10.09
C ASN A 125 2.21 -7.98 -9.97
N TRP A 126 1.74 -6.73 -9.84
CA TRP A 126 2.62 -5.56 -9.71
C TRP A 126 3.44 -5.58 -8.41
N PHE A 127 2.90 -6.17 -7.35
CA PHE A 127 3.54 -6.28 -6.03
C PHE A 127 4.45 -7.51 -6.00
N SER A 128 5.57 -7.44 -6.70
CA SER A 128 6.52 -8.54 -6.80
C SER A 128 7.97 -8.05 -6.73
N LYS A 129 8.86 -8.96 -6.31
CA LYS A 129 10.28 -8.66 -6.09
C LYS A 129 10.98 -8.14 -7.36
N ASP A 130 10.69 -8.73 -8.51
CA ASP A 130 11.35 -8.40 -9.79
C ASP A 130 10.94 -7.01 -10.31
N ARG A 131 9.84 -6.46 -9.81
CA ARG A 131 9.34 -5.14 -10.18
C ARG A 131 9.87 -4.02 -9.28
N ILE A 132 10.64 -4.31 -8.23
CA ILE A 132 11.11 -3.26 -7.30
C ILE A 132 12.08 -2.31 -8.02
N THR A 133 11.74 -1.03 -8.10
CA THR A 133 12.64 0.05 -8.52
C THR A 133 13.24 0.77 -7.31
N TYR A 134 12.52 0.86 -6.19
CA TYR A 134 13.02 1.38 -4.91
C TYR A 134 12.48 0.59 -3.71
N VAL A 135 13.34 0.36 -2.71
CA VAL A 135 13.01 -0.34 -1.46
C VAL A 135 13.88 0.22 -0.32
N PRO A 136 13.37 0.31 0.92
CA PRO A 136 14.11 0.87 2.06
C PRO A 136 15.06 -0.15 2.71
N TRP A 137 14.78 -1.45 2.55
CA TRP A 137 15.57 -2.53 3.13
C TRP A 137 16.71 -2.93 2.19
N THR A 138 17.92 -2.99 2.73
CA THR A 138 19.15 -3.21 1.98
C THR A 138 19.31 -4.65 1.49
N ASP A 139 18.69 -5.60 2.19
CA ASP A 139 18.81 -7.03 1.92
C ASP A 139 17.67 -7.59 1.05
N LEU A 140 16.53 -6.88 0.90
CA LEU A 140 15.35 -7.43 0.23
C LEU A 140 15.63 -7.87 -1.23
N ARG A 141 16.53 -7.17 -1.92
CA ARG A 141 16.91 -7.52 -3.30
C ARG A 141 17.76 -8.79 -3.36
N THR A 142 18.62 -9.01 -2.38
CA THR A 142 19.60 -10.11 -2.38
C THR A 142 19.09 -11.36 -1.68
N GLU A 143 18.27 -11.20 -0.63
CA GLU A 143 17.72 -12.31 0.14
C GLU A 143 16.58 -13.03 -0.59
N LYS A 144 16.38 -14.30 -0.25
CA LYS A 144 15.22 -15.05 -0.73
C LYS A 144 13.93 -14.46 -0.15
N THR A 145 12.87 -14.48 -0.94
CA THR A 145 11.50 -14.15 -0.49
C THR A 145 10.62 -15.39 -0.68
N ASN A 146 10.30 -16.09 0.41
CA ASN A 146 9.38 -17.24 0.36
C ASN A 146 7.95 -16.79 0.04
N VAL A 147 7.58 -15.57 0.45
CA VAL A 147 6.30 -14.94 0.12
C VAL A 147 6.56 -13.49 -0.27
N PHE A 148 5.99 -13.06 -1.39
CA PHE A 148 5.93 -11.67 -1.82
C PHE A 148 4.65 -11.53 -2.65
N ASP A 149 3.53 -11.27 -1.98
CA ASP A 149 2.21 -11.37 -2.61
C ASP A 149 1.19 -10.42 -1.97
N VAL A 150 0.20 -10.01 -2.75
CA VAL A 150 -0.97 -9.27 -2.28
C VAL A 150 -1.93 -10.18 -1.52
N ASN A 151 -1.99 -11.47 -1.87
CA ASN A 151 -2.83 -12.48 -1.24
C ASN A 151 -1.97 -13.54 -0.58
N VAL A 152 -2.08 -13.67 0.74
CA VAL A 152 -1.40 -14.70 1.50
C VAL A 152 -2.44 -15.50 2.27
N CYS A 153 -2.10 -16.74 2.64
CA CYS A 153 -2.99 -17.55 3.45
C CYS A 153 -3.38 -16.81 4.75
N CYS A 154 -4.40 -17.32 5.44
CA CYS A 154 -4.63 -16.89 6.81
C CYS A 154 -5.02 -15.40 6.89
N GLY A 155 -5.74 -14.88 5.89
CA GLY A 155 -6.23 -13.49 5.85
C GLY A 155 -5.15 -12.41 5.78
N ARG A 156 -3.87 -12.78 5.59
CA ARG A 156 -2.76 -11.84 5.43
C ARG A 156 -2.78 -11.25 4.03
N ALA A 157 -2.43 -9.98 3.92
CA ALA A 157 -2.37 -9.27 2.65
C ALA A 157 -1.07 -8.48 2.53
N PHE A 158 -0.68 -8.15 1.29
CA PHE A 158 0.49 -7.33 0.97
C PHE A 158 1.72 -7.69 1.82
N SER A 159 2.15 -8.94 1.74
CA SER A 159 3.18 -9.46 2.63
C SER A 159 4.46 -9.81 1.90
N ILE A 160 5.57 -9.56 2.59
CA ILE A 160 6.94 -9.83 2.14
C ILE A 160 7.64 -10.60 3.26
N PHE A 161 7.72 -11.92 3.10
CA PHE A 161 8.40 -12.81 4.03
C PHE A 161 9.66 -13.41 3.43
N ARG A 162 10.74 -13.36 4.20
CA ARG A 162 11.96 -14.12 3.92
C ARG A 162 11.69 -15.59 4.22
N ASN A 163 11.24 -15.85 5.44
CA ASN A 163 10.90 -17.14 5.98
C ASN A 163 9.40 -17.16 6.28
N TYR A 164 8.70 -18.16 5.73
CA TYR A 164 7.28 -18.40 5.97
C TYR A 164 7.12 -19.88 6.31
N GLY A 165 7.57 -20.24 7.50
CA GLY A 165 7.81 -21.62 7.94
C GLY A 165 6.95 -22.05 9.12
N GLY A 166 5.96 -21.24 9.47
CA GLY A 166 5.14 -21.35 10.68
C GLY A 166 5.49 -20.26 11.68
N CYS A 167 4.55 -19.93 12.58
CA CYS A 167 4.59 -18.74 13.43
C CYS A 167 5.92 -18.48 14.15
N SER A 168 6.57 -19.54 14.68
CA SER A 168 7.83 -19.44 15.40
C SER A 168 9.08 -19.24 14.52
N LYS A 169 8.91 -19.28 13.19
CA LYS A 169 9.98 -19.15 12.18
C LYS A 169 9.71 -18.02 11.20
N ASP A 170 8.58 -17.33 11.33
CA ASP A 170 8.17 -16.29 10.39
C ASP A 170 9.07 -15.06 10.56
N ALA A 171 9.75 -14.69 9.47
CA ALA A 171 10.63 -13.54 9.43
C ALA A 171 10.47 -12.83 8.08
N GLY A 172 10.44 -11.50 8.09
CA GLY A 172 10.10 -10.73 6.90
C GLY A 172 10.27 -9.23 7.06
N TRP A 173 9.71 -8.50 6.10
CA TRP A 173 9.86 -7.06 5.99
C TRP A 173 8.53 -6.32 6.15
N LEU A 174 7.42 -6.91 5.70
CA LEU A 174 6.10 -6.28 5.69
C LEU A 174 5.00 -7.33 5.74
N VAL A 175 3.93 -7.07 6.50
CA VAL A 175 2.69 -7.86 6.48
C VAL A 175 1.51 -7.01 6.92
N ILE A 176 0.36 -7.17 6.26
CA ILE A 176 -0.93 -6.78 6.82
C ILE A 176 -1.56 -8.02 7.44
N THR A 177 -1.79 -7.99 8.76
CA THR A 177 -2.08 -9.19 9.55
C THR A 177 -3.50 -9.74 9.40
N GLY A 178 -3.63 -11.06 9.53
CA GLY A 178 -4.89 -11.81 9.44
C GLY A 178 -5.39 -12.43 10.76
N MET A 179 -4.52 -12.51 11.79
CA MET A 179 -4.74 -13.08 13.14
C MET A 179 -4.69 -14.60 13.25
N ASP A 180 -3.68 -15.23 12.68
CA ASP A 180 -3.44 -16.67 12.81
C ASP A 180 -2.26 -17.01 13.74
N CYS A 181 -1.28 -16.12 13.87
CA CYS A 181 -0.12 -16.32 14.75
C CYS A 181 -0.17 -15.45 16.01
N ASP A 182 0.41 -15.94 17.11
CA ASP A 182 0.53 -15.18 18.36
C ASP A 182 1.25 -13.85 18.18
N TRP A 183 2.16 -13.77 17.21
CA TRP A 183 2.81 -12.51 16.88
C TRP A 183 1.92 -11.45 16.25
N GLU A 184 0.79 -11.86 15.64
CA GLU A 184 -0.25 -10.97 15.14
C GLU A 184 -1.19 -10.51 16.26
N ASN A 185 -1.50 -11.42 17.19
CA ASN A 185 -2.55 -11.23 18.20
C ASN A 185 -2.23 -10.19 19.28
N ARG A 186 -1.03 -9.59 19.26
CA ARG A 186 -0.62 -8.51 20.16
C ARG A 186 -1.24 -7.17 19.80
N PHE A 187 -1.75 -7.05 18.57
CA PHE A 187 -2.36 -5.85 18.04
C PHE A 187 -3.75 -6.17 17.50
N PRO A 188 -4.63 -5.17 17.33
CA PRO A 188 -5.93 -5.39 16.70
C PRO A 188 -5.80 -6.05 15.31
N LYS A 189 -6.86 -6.76 14.88
CA LYS A 189 -6.92 -7.33 13.53
C LYS A 189 -6.60 -6.27 12.47
N THR A 190 -6.00 -6.70 11.36
CA THR A 190 -5.72 -5.81 10.23
C THR A 190 -4.73 -4.74 10.66
N THR A 191 -3.55 -5.17 11.08
CA THR A 191 -2.45 -4.28 11.49
C THR A 191 -1.35 -4.35 10.45
N VAL A 192 -0.80 -3.19 10.08
CA VAL A 192 0.34 -3.09 9.18
C VAL A 192 1.62 -3.19 10.00
N MET A 193 2.31 -4.32 9.90
CA MET A 193 3.60 -4.56 10.56
C MET A 193 4.74 -4.48 9.56
N TYR A 194 5.86 -3.91 9.97
CA TYR A 194 7.06 -3.79 9.14
C TYR A 194 8.33 -3.96 9.95
N SER A 195 9.45 -4.31 9.29
CA SER A 195 10.77 -4.32 9.93
C SER A 195 11.29 -2.91 10.14
N LYS A 196 11.62 -2.55 11.39
CA LYS A 196 12.32 -1.30 11.73
C LYS A 196 13.81 -1.35 11.40
N LEU A 197 14.35 -2.54 11.18
CA LEU A 197 15.72 -2.73 10.75
C LEU A 197 15.89 -2.31 9.29
N ARG A 198 17.14 -2.15 8.85
CA ARG A 198 17.47 -2.06 7.43
C ARG A 198 17.34 -3.39 6.70
N THR A 199 17.05 -4.47 7.42
CA THR A 199 16.94 -5.85 6.93
C THR A 199 15.59 -6.46 7.31
N HIS A 200 15.34 -7.73 6.97
CA HIS A 200 14.22 -8.48 7.56
C HIS A 200 14.36 -8.59 9.08
N VAL A 201 13.23 -8.84 9.75
CA VAL A 201 13.12 -9.06 11.19
C VAL A 201 12.41 -10.38 11.46
N ASP A 202 12.75 -11.06 12.56
CA ASP A 202 11.90 -12.10 13.13
C ASP A 202 10.60 -11.46 13.65
N LEU A 203 9.42 -11.96 13.28
CA LEU A 203 8.15 -11.36 13.75
C LEU A 203 7.85 -11.67 15.23
N ASN A 204 8.58 -12.63 15.81
CA ASN A 204 8.68 -12.85 17.25
C ASN A 204 9.68 -11.87 17.91
N ASP A 205 10.44 -11.13 17.11
CA ASP A 205 11.26 -9.94 17.40
C ASP A 205 10.48 -8.66 17.75
N PHE A 206 9.85 -8.54 18.92
CA PHE A 206 8.89 -7.44 19.14
C PHE A 206 9.56 -6.06 19.18
N VAL A 207 10.84 -6.01 19.56
CA VAL A 207 11.58 -4.76 19.70
C VAL A 207 11.88 -4.18 18.32
N ASP A 208 12.00 -5.01 17.30
CA ASP A 208 12.37 -4.58 15.96
C ASP A 208 11.21 -4.61 14.95
N VAL A 209 10.02 -5.05 15.36
CA VAL A 209 8.77 -4.89 14.60
C VAL A 209 8.16 -3.50 14.84
N GLY A 210 7.83 -2.81 13.75
CA GLY A 210 7.15 -1.53 13.75
C GLY A 210 5.69 -1.67 13.30
N ILE A 211 4.84 -0.76 13.79
CA ILE A 211 3.43 -0.67 13.42
C ILE A 211 3.17 0.67 12.74
N ALA A 212 2.62 0.62 11.53
CA ALA A 212 2.16 1.79 10.79
C ALA A 212 0.66 2.00 11.02
N ASP A 213 0.21 3.26 11.02
CA ASP A 213 -1.22 3.58 11.13
C ASP A 213 -1.94 3.37 9.81
N VAL A 214 -1.22 3.57 8.70
CA VAL A 214 -1.74 3.52 7.35
C VAL A 214 -0.77 2.80 6.42
N PHE A 215 -1.32 1.94 5.57
CA PHE A 215 -0.69 1.44 4.34
C PHE A 215 -1.45 2.04 3.15
N ALA A 216 -0.77 2.71 2.23
CA ALA A 216 -1.39 3.32 1.07
C ALA A 216 -0.71 2.88 -0.23
N VAL A 217 -1.53 2.67 -1.26
CA VAL A 217 -1.06 2.39 -2.64
C VAL A 217 -1.38 3.59 -3.51
N PHE A 218 -0.35 4.05 -4.21
CA PHE A 218 -0.41 5.12 -5.18
C PHE A 218 0.02 4.63 -6.55
N ILE A 219 -0.52 5.23 -7.61
CA ILE A 219 -0.12 4.96 -8.99
C ILE A 219 0.26 6.23 -9.74
N ARG A 220 1.08 6.07 -10.79
CA ARG A 220 1.49 7.13 -11.71
C ARG A 220 1.65 6.59 -13.14
#